data_AF-A0AAV2PXI7-F1
#
_entry.id   AF-A0AAV2PXI7-F1
#
_cell.length_a   1.000
_cell.length_b   1.000
_cell.length_c   1.000
_cell.angle_alpha   90.00
_cell.angle_beta   90.00
_cell.angle_gamma   90.00
#
_symmetry.space_group_name_H-M   'P 1'
#
loop_
_entity.id
_entity.type
_entity.pdbx_description
1 polymer ?
#
loop_
_entity_poly.entity_id
_entity_poly.type
_entity_poly.pdbx_seq_one_letter_code
_entity_poly.pdbx_strand_id
1 'polypeptide(L)'
;CDVRELTTCVAKIEDIPKTVKWLRLGIMADPVSKMACDPGFSRLNQHCPELISLAVHLKPTTGISHLPRLPDLKDEDGDSSIRLWLSQVTDDSHVLWSIDAARTLLPRSGSYRYLYLPSCGLSVGQLVALVKGLSAAGVRVKHYLIVSSPHSQQQEAQLKAATATAHHGCDLDWYDNDDQLGW
;
A
#
# COMPACT_ATOMS: atom_id res chain seq x y z
N CYS A 1 -27.22 8.86 6.06
CA CYS A 1 -26.23 8.40 7.05
C CYS A 1 -24.89 8.81 6.49
N ASP A 2 -24.19 9.73 7.15
CA ASP A 2 -22.94 10.32 6.64
C ASP A 2 -21.77 9.41 7.00
N VAL A 3 -21.47 8.47 6.10
CA VAL A 3 -20.30 7.59 6.25
C VAL A 3 -19.07 8.40 5.86
N ARG A 4 -18.22 8.70 6.84
CA ARG A 4 -16.96 9.45 6.63
C ARG A 4 -15.76 8.54 6.44
N GLU A 5 -15.77 7.37 7.06
CA GLU A 5 -14.74 6.35 6.95
C GLU A 5 -15.36 5.03 6.48
N LEU A 6 -14.75 4.39 5.49
CA LEU A 6 -15.21 3.12 4.95
C LEU A 6 -14.03 2.17 4.71
N THR A 7 -14.11 0.96 5.27
CA THR A 7 -13.23 -0.17 4.94
C THR A 7 -14.06 -1.23 4.23
N THR A 8 -13.72 -1.58 2.99
CA THR A 8 -14.52 -2.52 2.20
C THR A 8 -13.74 -3.13 1.02
N CYS A 9 -14.33 -4.15 0.40
CA CYS A 9 -13.96 -4.64 -0.93
C CYS A 9 -15.15 -4.37 -1.86
N VAL A 10 -14.97 -3.50 -2.86
CA VAL A 10 -16.04 -3.21 -3.84
C VAL A 10 -15.61 -3.62 -5.23
N ALA A 11 -16.56 -4.17 -5.99
CA ALA A 11 -16.37 -4.44 -7.41
C ALA A 11 -16.60 -3.18 -8.27
N LYS A 12 -17.36 -2.21 -7.75
CA LYS A 12 -17.77 -0.99 -8.46
C LYS A 12 -17.70 0.20 -7.52
N ILE A 13 -17.20 1.33 -8.02
CA ILE A 13 -17.08 2.55 -7.24
C ILE A 13 -18.44 3.14 -6.86
N GLU A 14 -19.48 2.88 -7.66
CA GLU A 14 -20.83 3.40 -7.44
C GLU A 14 -21.45 2.93 -6.11
N ASP A 15 -20.93 1.83 -5.54
CA ASP A 15 -21.33 1.29 -4.24
C ASP A 15 -20.72 2.05 -3.05
N ILE A 16 -19.77 2.95 -3.30
CA ILE A 16 -19.13 3.79 -2.27
C ILE A 16 -19.99 5.03 -2.01
N PRO A 17 -20.31 5.37 -0.74
CA PRO A 17 -21.03 6.60 -0.42
C PRO A 17 -20.23 7.85 -0.81
N LYS A 18 -20.90 8.83 -1.42
CA LYS A 18 -20.25 10.07 -1.91
C LYS A 18 -19.66 10.97 -0.82
N THR A 19 -20.09 10.77 0.43
CA THR A 19 -19.67 11.53 1.63
C THR A 19 -18.38 11.00 2.26
N VAL A 20 -17.80 9.92 1.71
CA VAL A 20 -16.60 9.29 2.29
C VAL A 20 -15.40 10.23 2.13
N LYS A 21 -14.73 10.48 3.26
CA LYS A 21 -13.49 11.27 3.34
C LYS A 21 -12.25 10.39 3.44
N TRP A 22 -12.37 9.26 4.14
CA TRP A 22 -11.31 8.27 4.32
C TRP A 22 -11.79 6.92 3.80
N LEU A 23 -11.10 6.39 2.79
CA LEU A 23 -11.49 5.16 2.13
C LEU A 23 -10.36 4.15 2.18
N ARG A 24 -10.64 2.95 2.69
CA ARG A 24 -9.76 1.80 2.62
C ARG A 24 -10.40 0.74 1.73
N LEU A 25 -9.70 0.40 0.63
CA LEU A 25 -10.16 -0.54 -0.38
C LEU A 25 -9.24 -1.75 -0.46
N GLY A 26 -9.81 -2.94 -0.23
CA GLY A 26 -9.20 -4.18 -0.68
C GLY A 26 -9.50 -4.43 -2.16
N ILE A 27 -8.47 -4.63 -2.98
CA ILE A 27 -8.67 -5.03 -4.37
C ILE A 27 -8.74 -6.54 -4.46
N MET A 28 -9.92 -7.04 -4.79
CA MET A 28 -10.12 -8.45 -5.07
C MET A 28 -9.56 -8.82 -6.44
N ALA A 29 -9.00 -10.03 -6.53
CA ALA A 29 -8.68 -10.66 -7.80
C ALA A 29 -9.93 -11.37 -8.35
N ASP A 30 -10.17 -11.25 -9.65
CA ASP A 30 -11.12 -12.08 -10.37
C ASP A 30 -10.78 -13.57 -10.13
N PRO A 31 -11.73 -14.40 -9.68
CA PRO A 31 -11.43 -15.77 -9.27
C PRO A 31 -10.80 -16.63 -10.36
N VAL A 32 -11.11 -16.34 -11.64
CA VAL A 32 -10.73 -17.14 -12.80
C VAL A 32 -9.39 -16.68 -13.36
N SER A 33 -9.28 -15.40 -13.73
CA SER A 33 -8.09 -14.81 -14.35
C SER A 33 -7.01 -14.41 -13.34
N LYS A 34 -7.35 -14.38 -12.05
CA LYS A 34 -6.51 -13.82 -10.96
C LYS A 34 -6.16 -12.35 -11.14
N MET A 35 -6.79 -11.66 -12.09
CA MET A 35 -6.54 -10.25 -12.37
C MET A 35 -7.31 -9.38 -11.39
N ALA A 36 -6.67 -8.34 -10.88
CA ALA A 36 -7.31 -7.31 -10.05
C ALA A 36 -8.57 -6.75 -10.70
N CYS A 37 -9.64 -6.53 -9.94
CA CYS A 37 -10.77 -5.76 -10.45
C CYS A 37 -10.52 -4.27 -10.14
N ASP A 38 -10.32 -3.43 -11.16
CA ASP A 38 -10.29 -1.97 -10.95
C ASP A 38 -11.70 -1.50 -10.54
N PRO A 39 -11.90 -1.00 -9.30
CA PRO A 39 -13.20 -0.49 -8.90
C PRO A 39 -13.56 0.80 -9.63
N GLY A 40 -12.60 1.44 -10.30
CA GLY A 40 -12.75 2.70 -11.02
C GLY A 40 -11.89 3.82 -10.43
N PHE A 41 -10.62 3.55 -10.08
CA PHE A 41 -9.74 4.53 -9.44
C PHE A 41 -9.64 5.87 -10.19
N SER A 42 -9.67 5.83 -11.51
CA SER A 42 -9.63 7.03 -12.37
C SER A 42 -10.83 7.97 -12.20
N ARG A 43 -11.96 7.46 -11.71
CA ARG A 43 -13.22 8.19 -11.49
C ARG A 43 -13.47 8.53 -10.03
N LEU A 44 -12.53 8.19 -9.14
CA LEU A 44 -12.74 8.21 -7.71
C LEU A 44 -12.98 9.61 -7.14
N ASN A 45 -12.28 10.61 -7.65
CA ASN A 45 -12.50 12.00 -7.28
C ASN A 45 -13.83 12.57 -7.81
N GLN A 46 -14.37 12.02 -8.91
CA GLN A 46 -15.66 12.45 -9.44
C GLN A 46 -16.83 11.87 -8.64
N HIS A 47 -16.70 10.61 -8.22
CA HIS A 47 -17.74 9.92 -7.46
C HIS A 47 -17.72 10.28 -5.97
N CYS A 48 -16.54 10.38 -5.37
CA CYS A 48 -16.32 10.75 -3.97
C CYS A 48 -15.57 12.10 -3.88
N PRO A 49 -16.24 13.24 -4.10
CA PRO A 49 -15.59 14.55 -4.16
C PRO A 49 -15.01 15.01 -2.81
N GLU A 50 -15.51 14.47 -1.69
CA GLU A 50 -15.00 14.78 -0.35
C GLU A 50 -13.81 13.90 0.06
N LEU A 51 -13.36 12.99 -0.81
CA LEU A 51 -12.31 12.06 -0.46
C LEU A 51 -10.97 12.77 -0.30
N ILE A 52 -10.40 12.67 0.89
CA ILE A 52 -9.11 13.26 1.24
C ILE A 52 -8.04 12.22 1.54
N SER A 53 -8.38 10.93 1.71
CA SER A 53 -7.40 9.86 1.92
C SER A 53 -7.87 8.52 1.36
N LEU A 54 -6.93 7.80 0.75
CA LEU A 54 -7.15 6.49 0.16
C LEU A 54 -6.08 5.51 0.64
N ALA A 55 -6.50 4.39 1.22
CA ALA A 55 -5.66 3.24 1.47
C ALA A 55 -6.05 2.10 0.54
N VAL A 56 -5.09 1.54 -0.19
CA VAL A 56 -5.31 0.41 -1.10
C VAL A 56 -4.59 -0.81 -0.56
N HIS A 57 -5.28 -1.94 -0.50
CA HIS A 57 -4.77 -3.20 0.00
C HIS A 57 -4.74 -4.26 -1.09
N LEU A 58 -3.58 -4.91 -1.22
CA LEU A 58 -3.27 -5.93 -2.20
C LEU A 58 -2.61 -7.16 -1.58
N LYS A 59 -2.73 -8.29 -2.30
CA LYS A 59 -2.05 -9.56 -2.02
C LYS A 59 -1.32 -10.05 -3.28
N PRO A 60 -0.19 -10.78 -3.15
CA PRO A 60 0.61 -11.27 -4.28
C PRO A 60 -0.14 -12.11 -5.32
N THR A 61 -1.25 -12.72 -4.93
CA THR A 61 -2.12 -13.50 -5.83
C THR A 61 -2.90 -12.66 -6.85
N THR A 62 -2.82 -11.32 -6.74
CA THR A 62 -3.58 -10.39 -7.56
C THR A 62 -2.70 -9.89 -8.72
N GLY A 63 -3.11 -10.17 -9.96
CA GLY A 63 -2.50 -9.63 -11.17
C GLY A 63 -2.81 -8.14 -11.31
N ILE A 64 -1.79 -7.29 -11.30
CA ILE A 64 -1.90 -5.82 -11.14
C ILE A 64 -1.69 -5.04 -12.43
N SER A 65 -1.13 -5.65 -13.47
CA SER A 65 -0.56 -4.95 -14.65
C SER A 65 -1.51 -4.03 -15.41
N HIS A 66 -2.82 -4.24 -15.30
CA HIS A 66 -3.87 -3.46 -15.96
C HIS A 66 -4.54 -2.44 -15.05
N LEU A 67 -4.19 -2.40 -13.76
CA LEU A 67 -4.71 -1.39 -12.85
C LEU A 67 -4.19 0.01 -13.25
N PRO A 68 -5.06 1.03 -13.23
CA PRO A 68 -4.60 2.40 -13.44
C PRO A 68 -3.81 2.89 -12.22
N ARG A 69 -3.03 3.95 -12.43
CA ARG A 69 -2.44 4.71 -11.33
C ARG A 69 -3.51 5.22 -10.37
N LEU A 70 -3.16 5.30 -9.09
CA LEU A 70 -4.04 5.90 -8.08
C LEU A 70 -4.20 7.41 -8.29
N PRO A 71 -5.34 8.00 -7.87
CA PRO A 71 -5.51 9.44 -7.92
C PRO A 71 -4.50 10.15 -7.02
N ASP A 72 -4.21 11.41 -7.34
CA ASP A 72 -3.50 12.28 -6.42
C ASP A 72 -4.51 12.80 -5.39
N LEU A 73 -4.34 12.39 -4.15
CA LEU A 73 -5.07 12.93 -3.01
C LEU A 73 -4.06 13.62 -2.09
N LYS A 74 -4.47 14.78 -1.58
CA LYS A 74 -3.70 15.54 -0.60
C LYS A 74 -4.51 15.69 0.67
N ASP A 75 -3.85 15.59 1.82
CA ASP A 75 -4.44 15.97 3.09
C ASP A 75 -4.43 17.50 3.28
N GLU A 76 -4.87 17.95 4.46
CA GLU A 76 -4.95 19.37 4.82
C GLU A 76 -3.57 20.04 4.86
N ASP A 77 -2.50 19.27 5.06
CA ASP A 77 -1.11 19.74 5.06
C ASP A 77 -0.52 19.79 3.63
N GLY A 78 -1.27 19.36 2.60
CA GLY A 78 -0.84 19.32 1.21
C GLY A 78 0.03 18.12 0.85
N ASP A 79 0.16 17.15 1.77
CA ASP A 79 0.92 15.93 1.60
C ASP A 79 0.11 14.81 0.97
N SER A 80 0.80 13.86 0.32
CA SER A 80 0.13 12.69 -0.25
C SER A 80 -0.62 11.96 0.87
N SER A 81 -1.90 11.68 0.65
CA SER A 81 -2.73 10.95 1.60
C SER A 81 -3.02 9.51 1.15
N ILE A 82 -2.26 9.05 0.13
CA ILE A 82 -2.34 7.71 -0.43
C ILE A 82 -1.48 6.74 0.38
N ARG A 83 -2.07 5.62 0.79
CA ARG A 83 -1.42 4.56 1.56
C ARG A 83 -1.52 3.24 0.78
N LEU A 84 -0.42 2.48 0.71
CA LEU A 84 -0.42 1.17 0.06
C LEU A 84 -0.15 0.07 1.08
N TRP A 85 -0.98 -0.96 1.10
CA TRP A 85 -0.87 -2.12 1.99
C TRP A 85 -0.61 -3.36 1.15
N LEU A 86 0.53 -4.01 1.34
CA LEU A 86 0.92 -5.23 0.64
C LEU A 86 1.06 -6.35 1.66
N SER A 87 0.02 -7.16 1.84
CA SER A 87 0.02 -8.25 2.82
C SER A 87 0.53 -9.56 2.23
N GLN A 88 0.98 -10.49 3.08
CA GLN A 88 1.44 -11.83 2.71
C GLN A 88 2.71 -11.81 1.83
N VAL A 89 3.58 -10.83 2.02
CA VAL A 89 4.87 -10.73 1.35
C VAL A 89 5.89 -11.57 2.13
N THR A 90 6.38 -12.65 1.52
CA THR A 90 7.10 -13.73 2.25
C THR A 90 8.32 -14.30 1.52
N ASP A 91 8.47 -14.07 0.22
CA ASP A 91 9.58 -14.61 -0.57
C ASP A 91 10.02 -13.66 -1.70
N ASP A 92 11.03 -14.05 -2.47
CA ASP A 92 11.64 -13.24 -3.54
C ASP A 92 10.63 -12.90 -4.65
N SER A 93 9.71 -13.81 -4.97
CA SER A 93 8.68 -13.55 -5.99
C SER A 93 7.72 -12.47 -5.51
N HIS A 94 7.39 -12.47 -4.21
CA HIS A 94 6.57 -11.43 -3.58
C HIS A 94 7.30 -10.08 -3.48
N VAL A 95 8.63 -10.07 -3.35
CA VAL A 95 9.42 -8.82 -3.44
C VAL A 95 9.27 -8.18 -4.82
N LEU A 96 9.49 -8.94 -5.89
CA LEU A 96 9.36 -8.44 -7.26
C LEU A 96 7.94 -7.94 -7.54
N TRP A 97 6.93 -8.73 -7.14
CA TRP A 97 5.53 -8.32 -7.27
C TRP A 97 5.23 -7.05 -6.48
N SER A 98 5.77 -6.88 -5.27
CA SER A 98 5.53 -5.69 -4.43
C SER A 98 6.09 -4.42 -5.07
N ILE A 99 7.27 -4.52 -5.71
CA ILE A 99 7.87 -3.41 -6.46
C ILE A 99 6.99 -3.05 -7.65
N ASP A 100 6.52 -4.05 -8.39
CA ASP A 100 5.65 -3.84 -9.55
C ASP A 100 4.29 -3.26 -9.15
N ALA A 101 3.72 -3.70 -8.02
CA ALA A 101 2.48 -3.19 -7.44
C ALA A 101 2.60 -1.72 -7.08
N ALA A 102 3.63 -1.37 -6.33
CA ALA A 102 3.88 0.00 -5.91
C ALA A 102 4.20 0.91 -7.11
N ARG A 103 4.87 0.40 -8.14
CA ARG A 103 5.14 1.15 -9.37
C ARG A 103 3.88 1.38 -10.20
N THR A 104 3.07 0.33 -10.38
CA THR A 104 1.86 0.36 -11.21
C THR A 104 0.81 1.31 -10.63
N LEU A 105 0.62 1.25 -9.32
CA LEU A 105 -0.35 2.08 -8.60
C LEU A 105 0.20 3.46 -8.20
N LEU A 106 1.43 3.81 -8.59
CA LEU A 106 2.07 5.04 -8.15
C LEU A 106 1.24 6.28 -8.58
N PRO A 107 0.82 7.15 -7.64
CA PRO A 107 0.15 8.41 -7.97
C PRO A 107 1.00 9.26 -8.92
N ARG A 108 0.41 10.20 -9.67
CA ARG A 108 1.21 11.04 -10.60
C ARG A 108 2.17 11.96 -9.86
N SER A 109 1.83 12.34 -8.63
CA SER A 109 2.71 13.02 -7.68
C SER A 109 3.96 12.20 -7.30
N GLY A 110 4.00 10.90 -7.61
CA GLY A 110 5.18 10.06 -7.46
C GLY A 110 5.50 9.64 -6.03
N SER A 111 4.55 9.78 -5.09
CA SER A 111 4.80 9.42 -3.70
C SER A 111 3.60 8.84 -2.96
N TYR A 112 3.89 7.84 -2.12
CA TYR A 112 2.99 7.34 -1.08
C TYR A 112 3.27 8.06 0.23
N ARG A 113 2.24 8.24 1.06
CA ARG A 113 2.43 8.65 2.46
C ARG A 113 3.16 7.55 3.23
N TYR A 114 2.64 6.33 3.09
CA TYR A 114 3.08 5.13 3.77
C TYR A 114 2.96 3.93 2.83
N LEU A 115 3.90 3.00 2.97
CA LEU A 115 3.80 1.66 2.42
C LEU A 115 3.82 0.67 3.59
N TYR A 116 2.79 -0.15 3.73
CA TYR A 116 2.62 -1.09 4.82
C TYR A 116 2.82 -2.53 4.33
N LEU A 117 3.65 -3.29 5.04
CA LEU A 117 3.88 -4.72 4.85
C LEU A 117 3.41 -5.47 6.12
N PRO A 118 2.09 -5.66 6.31
CA PRO A 118 1.58 -6.40 7.46
C PRO A 118 1.91 -7.89 7.35
N SER A 119 2.26 -8.50 8.48
CA SER A 119 2.61 -9.92 8.59
C SER A 119 3.68 -10.34 7.56
N CYS A 120 4.68 -9.47 7.37
CA CYS A 120 5.79 -9.68 6.45
C CYS A 120 6.67 -10.83 6.95
N GLY A 121 6.91 -11.82 6.09
CA GLY A 121 7.80 -12.96 6.34
C GLY A 121 9.17 -12.82 5.66
N LEU A 122 9.48 -11.65 5.09
CA LEU A 122 10.73 -11.42 4.39
C LEU A 122 11.92 -11.40 5.35
N SER A 123 13.01 -12.03 4.92
CA SER A 123 14.32 -11.85 5.54
C SER A 123 14.82 -10.41 5.38
N VAL A 124 15.81 -10.02 6.19
CA VAL A 124 16.47 -8.71 6.10
C VAL A 124 17.02 -8.44 4.69
N GLY A 125 17.66 -9.44 4.07
CA GLY A 125 18.21 -9.30 2.71
C GLY A 125 17.12 -8.98 1.68
N GLN A 126 15.95 -9.61 1.83
CA GLN A 126 14.80 -9.38 0.97
C GLN A 126 14.15 -8.02 1.21
N LEU A 127 14.06 -7.56 2.46
CA LEU A 127 13.59 -6.19 2.77
C LEU A 127 14.52 -5.13 2.17
N VAL A 128 15.83 -5.33 2.26
CA VAL A 128 16.81 -4.43 1.61
C VAL A 128 16.64 -4.44 0.08
N ALA A 129 16.45 -5.62 -0.52
CA ALA A 129 16.20 -5.75 -1.95
C ALA A 129 14.90 -5.03 -2.37
N LEU A 130 13.84 -5.16 -1.58
CA LEU A 130 12.57 -4.46 -1.77
C LEU A 130 12.76 -2.93 -1.77
N VAL A 131 13.41 -2.39 -0.74
CA VAL A 131 13.65 -0.94 -0.61
C VAL A 131 14.47 -0.41 -1.80
N LYS A 132 15.55 -1.11 -2.17
CA LYS A 132 16.35 -0.75 -3.36
C LYS A 132 15.54 -0.80 -4.63
N GLY A 133 14.72 -1.84 -4.80
CA GLY A 133 13.86 -2.01 -5.96
C GLY A 133 12.80 -0.92 -6.08
N LEU A 134 12.15 -0.54 -4.98
CA LEU A 134 11.20 0.57 -4.92
C LEU A 134 11.87 1.89 -5.34
N SER A 135 13.05 2.18 -4.79
CA SER A 135 13.82 3.37 -5.14
C SER A 135 14.20 3.40 -6.62
N ALA A 136 14.71 2.29 -7.16
CA ALA A 136 15.05 2.16 -8.58
C ALA A 136 13.82 2.27 -9.51
N ALA A 137 12.65 1.84 -9.04
CA ALA A 137 11.38 2.01 -9.73
C ALA A 137 10.81 3.44 -9.66
N GLY A 138 11.48 4.36 -8.95
CA GLY A 138 11.06 5.74 -8.75
C GLY A 138 9.93 5.90 -7.72
N VAL A 139 9.65 4.87 -6.92
CA VAL A 139 8.65 4.92 -5.86
C VAL A 139 9.23 5.62 -4.64
N ARG A 140 8.63 6.74 -4.24
CA ARG A 140 8.99 7.46 -3.00
C ARG A 140 7.97 7.20 -1.91
N VAL A 141 8.45 6.98 -0.69
CA VAL A 141 7.63 6.89 0.53
C VAL A 141 7.97 8.10 1.38
N LYS A 142 7.02 9.00 1.58
CA LYS A 142 7.26 10.31 2.23
C LYS A 142 7.56 10.20 3.72
N HIS A 143 6.86 9.31 4.43
CA HIS A 143 7.06 9.12 5.86
C HIS A 143 7.72 7.77 6.11
N TYR A 144 6.93 6.70 6.24
CA TYR A 144 7.42 5.42 6.72
C TYR A 144 7.09 4.27 5.78
N LEU A 145 8.09 3.41 5.53
CA LEU A 145 7.86 2.00 5.21
C LEU A 145 7.58 1.28 6.53
N ILE A 146 6.40 0.70 6.66
CA ILE A 146 5.93 0.10 7.90
C ILE A 146 5.93 -1.41 7.74
N VAL A 147 6.79 -2.09 8.50
CA VAL A 147 6.91 -3.55 8.44
C VAL A 147 6.43 -4.13 9.76
N SER A 148 5.43 -5.01 9.69
CA SER A 148 5.02 -5.79 10.86
C SER A 148 5.38 -7.25 10.62
N SER A 149 6.18 -7.82 11.51
CA SER A 149 6.64 -9.22 11.46
C SER A 149 6.53 -9.86 12.85
N PRO A 150 6.45 -11.19 12.97
CA PRO A 150 6.45 -11.86 14.27
C PRO A 150 7.68 -11.48 15.11
N HIS A 151 7.48 -11.29 16.42
CA HIS A 151 8.43 -10.69 17.36
C HIS A 151 9.87 -11.27 17.29
N SER A 152 10.02 -12.57 17.01
CA SER A 152 11.32 -13.25 16.92
C SER A 152 12.21 -12.82 15.75
N GLN A 153 11.67 -12.15 14.72
CA GLN A 153 12.41 -11.69 13.54
C GLN A 153 12.75 -10.19 13.57
N GLN A 154 12.23 -9.43 14.53
CA GLN A 154 12.29 -7.98 14.53
C GLN A 154 13.64 -7.41 14.98
N GLN A 155 14.26 -7.94 16.05
CA GLN A 155 15.45 -7.31 16.66
C GLN A 155 16.67 -7.25 15.73
N GLU A 156 16.94 -8.31 14.95
CA GLU A 156 18.07 -8.31 14.01
C GLU A 156 17.76 -7.54 12.71
N ALA A 157 16.49 -7.53 12.30
CA ALA A 157 16.04 -6.84 11.10
C ALA A 157 15.99 -5.32 11.27
N GLN A 158 15.60 -4.83 12.45
CA GLN A 158 15.52 -3.40 12.77
C GLN A 158 16.86 -2.68 12.57
N LEU A 159 17.95 -3.24 13.09
CA LEU A 159 19.27 -2.56 13.07
C LEU A 159 19.85 -2.48 11.64
N LYS A 160 19.75 -3.57 10.87
CA LYS A 160 20.32 -3.67 9.52
C LYS A 160 19.44 -2.96 8.47
N ALA A 161 18.12 -3.01 8.61
CA ALA A 161 17.20 -2.37 7.68
C ALA A 161 17.14 -0.84 7.86
N ALA A 162 17.16 -0.33 9.10
CA ALA A 162 17.17 1.12 9.36
C ALA A 162 18.39 1.83 8.73
N THR A 163 19.55 1.16 8.73
CA THR A 163 20.77 1.70 8.12
C THR A 163 20.67 1.74 6.58
N ALA A 164 19.98 0.76 5.97
CA ALA A 164 19.79 0.69 4.53
C ALA A 164 18.70 1.64 4.03
N THR A 165 17.62 1.83 4.78
CA THR A 165 16.48 2.67 4.39
C THR A 165 16.80 4.16 4.49
N ALA A 166 17.57 4.58 5.49
CA ALA A 166 18.06 5.95 5.62
C ALA A 166 18.90 6.40 4.40
N HIS A 167 19.66 5.47 3.79
CA HIS A 167 20.44 5.75 2.59
C HIS A 167 19.57 5.95 1.32
N HIS A 168 18.32 5.46 1.36
CA HIS A 168 17.39 5.52 0.22
C HIS A 168 16.22 6.49 0.44
N GLY A 169 16.32 7.37 1.45
CA GLY A 169 15.36 8.45 1.70
C GLY A 169 13.99 7.97 2.17
N CYS A 170 13.94 6.85 2.88
CA CYS A 170 12.74 6.31 3.49
C CYS A 170 13.03 6.04 4.96
N ASP A 171 12.18 6.53 5.87
CA ASP A 171 12.24 6.10 7.25
C ASP A 171 11.52 4.74 7.38
N LEU A 172 12.02 3.88 8.26
CA LEU A 172 11.50 2.54 8.48
C LEU A 172 10.94 2.49 9.90
N ASP A 173 9.67 2.12 10.02
CA ASP A 173 9.00 1.98 11.32
C ASP A 173 8.48 0.55 11.47
N TRP A 174 8.60 -0.01 12.67
CA TRP A 174 8.29 -1.41 12.96
C TRP A 174 7.23 -1.47 14.04
N TYR A 175 6.19 -2.27 13.82
CA TYR A 175 5.12 -2.49 14.80
C TYR A 175 5.02 -3.97 15.14
N ASP A 176 4.88 -4.27 16.42
CA ASP A 176 4.47 -5.60 16.89
C ASP A 176 3.09 -5.93 16.30
N ASN A 177 2.96 -7.13 15.74
CA ASN A 177 1.66 -7.69 15.40
C ASN A 177 0.91 -7.89 16.72
N ASP A 178 0.04 -6.95 17.04
CA ASP A 178 -1.21 -7.29 17.70
C ASP A 178 -2.33 -6.98 16.73
N ASP A 179 -3.29 -7.91 16.68
CA ASP A 179 -4.49 -7.99 15.85
C ASP A 179 -5.46 -6.78 15.96
N GLN A 180 -4.99 -5.55 16.15
CA GLN A 180 -5.81 -4.34 16.20
C GLN A 180 -6.15 -3.74 14.82
N LEU A 181 -5.69 -4.36 13.73
CA LEU A 181 -6.03 -3.95 12.36
C LEU A 181 -6.96 -4.97 11.70
N GLY A 182 -7.93 -5.50 12.45
CA GLY A 182 -8.86 -6.55 12.05
C GLY A 182 -9.30 -6.51 10.59
N TRP A 183 -9.17 -7.65 9.91
CA TRP A 183 -9.66 -7.92 8.57
C TRP A 183 -10.65 -9.09 8.63
#